data_AF-A0A4R0IQY5-F1
#
_entry.id   AF-A0A4R0IQY5-F1
#
_cell.length_a   1.000
_cell.length_b   1.000
_cell.length_c   1.000
_cell.angle_alpha   90.00
_cell.angle_beta   90.00
_cell.angle_gamma   90.00
#
_symmetry.space_group_name_H-M   'P 1'
#
loop_
_entity.id
_entity.type
_entity.pdbx_description
1 polymer ?
#
loop_
_entity_poly.entity_id
_entity_poly.type
_entity_poly.pdbx_seq_one_letter_code
_entity_poly.pdbx_strand_id
1 'polypeptide(L)'
;MQIIENSIVGTRSAVLRLTRRGGGPAIVIFPMLHVAEPQFFRAVEARLRECDLLVVEGIQGASAAVDGLTATYRVMPVNEESGLVEDDIPYGDLGVPFVAPDISGKEFEEGFQELPWKVRALTWASVPVVSIGQFFTGRRTLLSPDIEVNDLPTAQEELRSAQWDAFFDLVLDRRDGRAVAAVAEVVRERADEDIEIAVVYGARHVPGILRGLYGLGYRVVSADWLVVVSAQET
;
A
#
# COMPACT_ATOMS: atom_id res chain seq x y z
N MET A 1 11.93 2.49 11.00
CA MET A 1 10.77 1.74 11.50
C MET A 1 10.44 0.66 10.48
N GLN A 2 10.15 -0.57 10.91
CA GLN A 2 9.71 -1.65 10.03
C GLN A 2 8.21 -1.51 9.76
N ILE A 3 7.82 -1.57 8.49
CA ILE A 3 6.43 -1.44 8.02
C ILE A 3 5.91 -2.83 7.64
N ILE A 4 6.67 -3.54 6.80
CA ILE A 4 6.49 -4.97 6.53
C ILE A 4 7.72 -5.69 7.04
N GLU A 5 7.49 -6.75 7.82
CA GLU A 5 8.53 -7.56 8.42
C GLU A 5 8.38 -9.02 7.97
N ASN A 6 9.48 -9.66 7.61
CA ASN A 6 9.55 -11.11 7.44
C ASN A 6 10.31 -11.73 8.61
N SER A 7 9.75 -12.78 9.21
CA SER A 7 10.37 -13.44 10.37
C SER A 7 9.98 -14.92 10.43
N ILE A 8 10.43 -15.62 11.47
CA ILE A 8 10.11 -17.04 11.69
C ILE A 8 8.60 -17.33 11.81
N VAL A 9 7.79 -16.33 12.19
CA VAL A 9 6.33 -16.48 12.28
C VAL A 9 5.62 -16.22 10.94
N GLY A 10 6.37 -15.81 9.92
CA GLY A 10 5.89 -15.40 8.61
C GLY A 10 6.02 -13.90 8.38
N THR A 11 5.23 -13.40 7.44
CA THR A 11 5.24 -12.00 7.02
C THR A 11 4.13 -11.24 7.71
N ARG A 12 4.48 -10.07 8.25
CA ARG A 12 3.60 -9.23 9.06
C ARG A 12 3.60 -7.80 8.57
N SER A 13 2.45 -7.14 8.73
CA SER A 13 2.25 -5.72 8.46
C SER A 13 1.99 -4.97 9.77
N ALA A 14 2.67 -3.85 9.96
CA ALA A 14 2.51 -2.99 11.13
C ALA A 14 1.39 -1.97 10.91
N VAL A 15 0.27 -2.10 11.61
CA VAL A 15 -0.75 -1.05 11.70
C VAL A 15 -0.20 0.06 12.57
N LEU A 16 0.09 1.22 11.97
CA LEU A 16 0.81 2.31 12.63
C LEU A 16 -0.17 3.34 13.15
N ARG A 17 -0.11 3.66 14.44
CA ARG A 17 -0.86 4.79 15.00
C ARG A 17 0.03 6.00 15.12
N LEU A 18 -0.44 7.13 14.60
CA LEU A 18 0.23 8.42 14.66
C LEU A 18 -0.63 9.46 15.36
N THR A 19 0.03 10.28 16.17
CA THR A 19 -0.59 11.45 16.81
C THR A 19 0.31 12.67 16.67
N ARG A 20 -0.25 13.87 16.87
CA ARG A 20 0.49 15.13 16.88
C ARG A 20 0.43 15.79 18.24
N ARG A 21 1.47 16.56 18.59
CA ARG A 21 1.45 17.40 19.79
C ARG A 21 0.38 18.49 19.63
N GLY A 22 -0.44 18.68 20.67
CA GLY A 22 -1.54 19.65 20.64
C GLY A 22 -2.92 19.05 20.39
N GLY A 23 -3.04 17.72 20.20
CA GLY A 23 -4.32 17.03 20.02
C GLY A 23 -4.85 17.07 18.59
N GLY A 24 -6.12 16.72 18.42
CA GLY A 24 -6.80 16.57 17.14
C GLY A 24 -6.77 15.13 16.59
N PRO A 25 -7.15 14.93 15.33
CA PRO A 25 -7.35 13.61 14.74
C PRO A 25 -6.13 12.71 14.87
N ALA A 26 -6.34 11.47 15.30
CA ALA A 26 -5.35 10.40 15.22
C ALA A 26 -5.35 9.80 13.81
N ILE A 27 -4.18 9.39 13.32
CA ILE A 27 -4.04 8.74 12.02
C ILE A 27 -3.62 7.29 12.26
N VAL A 28 -4.32 6.35 11.65
CA VAL A 28 -4.01 4.92 11.70
C VAL A 28 -3.68 4.45 10.29
N ILE A 29 -2.42 4.12 10.01
CA ILE A 29 -2.00 3.63 8.71
C ILE A 29 -2.10 2.11 8.70
N PHE A 30 -2.73 1.56 7.66
CA PHE A 30 -2.81 0.15 7.34
C PHE A 30 -1.95 -0.13 6.10
N PRO A 31 -0.70 -0.60 6.26
CA PRO A 31 0.13 -1.01 5.14
C PRO A 31 -0.42 -2.30 4.52
N MET A 32 -0.97 -2.19 3.33
CA MET A 32 -1.63 -3.30 2.66
C MET A 32 -0.66 -4.07 1.77
N LEU A 33 -0.79 -5.39 1.78
CA LEU A 33 -0.38 -6.21 0.65
C LEU A 33 -1.64 -6.59 -0.12
N HIS A 34 -1.66 -6.37 -1.43
CA HIS A 34 -2.83 -6.68 -2.27
C HIS A 34 -3.13 -8.17 -2.37
N VAL A 35 -2.22 -9.02 -1.89
CA VAL A 35 -2.42 -10.46 -1.78
C VAL A 35 -1.93 -10.91 -0.40
N ALA A 36 -2.79 -11.63 0.33
CA ALA A 36 -2.50 -12.11 1.68
C ALA A 36 -3.36 -13.33 2.02
N GLU A 37 -3.19 -13.90 3.21
CA GLU A 37 -4.14 -14.86 3.76
C GLU A 37 -5.46 -14.18 4.12
N PRO A 38 -6.62 -14.84 3.96
CA PRO A 38 -7.95 -14.24 4.23
C PRO A 38 -8.12 -13.65 5.62
N GLN A 39 -7.41 -14.19 6.62
CA GLN A 39 -7.43 -13.72 8.00
C GLN A 39 -6.89 -12.29 8.12
N PHE A 40 -5.91 -11.92 7.29
CA PHE A 40 -5.34 -10.57 7.26
C PHE A 40 -6.41 -9.54 6.92
N PHE A 41 -7.10 -9.72 5.78
CA PHE A 41 -8.12 -8.78 5.31
C PHE A 41 -9.29 -8.68 6.29
N ARG A 42 -9.77 -9.80 6.86
CA ARG A 42 -10.80 -9.77 7.91
C ARG A 42 -10.37 -8.96 9.13
N ALA A 43 -9.11 -9.07 9.54
CA ALA A 43 -8.58 -8.34 10.69
C ALA A 43 -8.38 -6.84 10.39
N VAL A 44 -8.06 -6.48 9.15
CA VAL A 44 -8.05 -5.09 8.68
C VAL A 44 -9.48 -4.56 8.68
N GLU A 45 -10.41 -5.24 8.01
CA GLU A 45 -11.82 -4.89 7.90
C GLU A 45 -12.50 -4.64 9.26
N ALA A 46 -12.22 -5.50 10.25
CA ALA A 46 -12.71 -5.33 11.61
C ALA A 46 -12.25 -4.00 12.24
N ARG A 47 -10.98 -3.62 12.07
CA ARG A 47 -10.44 -2.36 12.59
C ARG A 47 -10.90 -1.13 11.80
N LEU A 48 -11.07 -1.26 10.48
CA LEU A 48 -11.55 -0.15 9.65
C LEU A 48 -12.95 0.30 10.06
N ARG A 49 -13.81 -0.63 10.50
CA ARG A 49 -15.16 -0.32 11.02
C ARG A 49 -15.16 0.51 12.31
N GLU A 50 -14.04 0.54 13.03
CA GLU A 50 -13.89 1.30 14.26
C GLU A 50 -13.38 2.74 14.00
N CYS A 51 -12.97 3.04 12.77
CA CYS A 51 -12.48 4.36 12.38
C CYS A 51 -13.61 5.29 11.94
N ASP A 52 -13.37 6.60 11.96
CA ASP A 52 -14.36 7.63 11.63
C ASP A 52 -14.32 8.07 10.16
N LEU A 53 -13.17 7.87 9.50
CA LEU A 53 -12.96 8.20 8.09
C LEU A 53 -11.87 7.30 7.51
N LEU A 54 -12.06 6.84 6.28
CA LEU A 54 -11.05 6.09 5.53
C LEU A 54 -10.48 6.92 4.39
N VAL A 55 -9.16 6.93 4.23
CA VAL A 55 -8.43 7.45 3.08
C VAL A 55 -7.79 6.24 2.41
N VAL A 56 -8.36 5.82 1.28
CA VAL A 56 -8.05 4.52 0.67
C VAL A 56 -7.31 4.69 -0.65
N GLU A 57 -6.33 3.82 -0.91
CA GLU A 57 -5.72 3.65 -2.22
C GLU A 57 -6.74 3.09 -3.21
N GLY A 58 -6.70 3.56 -4.45
CA GLY A 58 -7.57 3.01 -5.48
C GLY A 58 -7.63 3.91 -6.70
N ILE A 59 -6.95 3.49 -7.76
CA ILE A 59 -7.03 4.16 -9.05
C ILE A 59 -8.45 3.99 -9.62
N GLN A 60 -9.14 5.11 -9.86
CA GLN A 60 -10.53 5.10 -10.31
C GLN A 60 -10.63 5.15 -11.84
N GLY A 61 -11.40 4.22 -12.41
CA GLY A 61 -11.66 4.14 -13.85
C GLY A 61 -10.70 3.19 -14.58
N ALA A 62 -11.01 2.89 -15.85
CA ALA A 62 -10.28 1.91 -16.64
C ALA A 62 -8.89 2.42 -17.07
N SER A 63 -7.87 1.55 -16.98
CA SER A 63 -6.54 1.75 -17.57
C SER A 63 -5.89 0.41 -17.88
N ALA A 64 -5.48 0.24 -19.14
CA ALA A 64 -4.77 -0.96 -19.56
C ALA A 64 -3.39 -1.06 -18.89
N ALA A 65 -2.73 0.07 -18.64
CA ALA A 65 -1.46 0.10 -17.91
C ALA A 65 -1.63 -0.38 -16.46
N VAL A 66 -2.67 0.10 -15.76
CA VAL A 66 -2.98 -0.37 -14.38
C VAL A 66 -3.34 -1.85 -14.38
N ASP A 67 -4.23 -2.29 -15.27
CA ASP A 67 -4.66 -3.69 -15.35
C ASP A 67 -3.47 -4.62 -15.62
N GLY A 68 -2.58 -4.22 -16.53
CA GLY A 68 -1.38 -4.98 -16.86
C GLY A 68 -0.35 -5.05 -15.74
N LEU A 69 -0.14 -3.97 -14.99
CA LEU A 69 0.77 -3.95 -13.84
C LEU A 69 0.22 -4.77 -12.66
N THR A 70 -1.07 -4.61 -12.36
CA THR A 70 -1.73 -5.31 -11.25
C THR A 70 -1.88 -6.81 -11.50
N ALA A 71 -1.94 -7.23 -12.76
CA ALA A 71 -1.94 -8.64 -13.14
C ALA A 71 -0.77 -9.44 -12.52
N THR A 72 0.36 -8.80 -12.22
CA THR A 72 1.54 -9.45 -11.65
C THR A 72 1.31 -10.07 -10.27
N TYR A 73 0.40 -9.52 -9.47
CA TYR A 73 0.04 -10.12 -8.17
C TYR A 73 -1.29 -10.89 -8.23
N ARG A 74 -2.22 -10.53 -9.13
CA ARG A 74 -3.52 -11.23 -9.29
C ARG A 74 -3.40 -12.69 -9.72
N VAL A 75 -2.25 -13.09 -10.25
CA VAL A 75 -1.94 -14.49 -10.58
C VAL A 75 -1.62 -15.35 -9.36
N MET A 76 -1.27 -14.77 -8.21
CA MET A 76 -0.93 -15.57 -7.02
C MET A 76 -2.15 -16.34 -6.47
N PRO A 77 -3.33 -15.72 -6.28
CA PRO A 77 -4.52 -16.43 -5.79
C PRO A 77 -5.08 -17.48 -6.75
N VAL A 78 -4.76 -17.38 -8.05
CA VAL A 78 -5.19 -18.37 -9.06
C VAL A 78 -4.61 -19.76 -8.75
N ASN A 79 -3.46 -19.81 -8.08
CA ASN A 79 -2.93 -21.05 -7.54
C ASN A 79 -3.61 -21.34 -6.19
N GLU A 80 -4.62 -22.22 -6.19
CA GLU A 80 -5.37 -22.61 -4.99
C GLU A 80 -4.48 -23.16 -3.87
N GLU A 81 -3.35 -23.80 -4.21
CA GLU A 81 -2.39 -24.33 -3.22
C GLU A 81 -1.69 -23.21 -2.42
N SER A 82 -1.73 -21.97 -2.89
CA SER A 82 -1.14 -20.83 -2.18
C SER A 82 -1.92 -20.44 -0.92
N GLY A 83 -3.24 -20.72 -0.89
CA GLY A 83 -4.15 -20.27 0.17
C GLY A 83 -4.28 -18.74 0.29
N LEU A 84 -3.85 -18.00 -0.74
CA LEU A 84 -3.86 -16.55 -0.78
C LEU A 84 -5.13 -16.03 -1.47
N VAL A 85 -5.54 -14.82 -1.11
CA VAL A 85 -6.63 -14.08 -1.76
C VAL A 85 -6.17 -12.68 -2.12
N GLU A 86 -6.80 -12.10 -3.14
CA GLU A 86 -6.63 -10.68 -3.47
C GLU A 86 -7.38 -9.82 -2.43
N ASP A 87 -6.91 -8.60 -2.20
CA ASP A 87 -7.62 -7.58 -1.43
C ASP A 87 -8.99 -7.29 -2.05
N ASP A 88 -10.05 -7.70 -1.34
CA ASP A 88 -11.44 -7.56 -1.74
C ASP A 88 -12.28 -6.77 -0.72
N ILE A 89 -11.63 -5.96 0.13
CA ILE A 89 -12.31 -5.23 1.20
C ILE A 89 -13.41 -4.32 0.61
N PRO A 90 -14.69 -4.52 1.01
CA PRO A 90 -15.80 -3.76 0.44
C PRO A 90 -15.95 -2.42 1.16
N TYR A 91 -15.06 -1.46 0.89
CA TYR A 91 -15.02 -0.16 1.60
C TYR A 91 -16.38 0.56 1.64
N GLY A 92 -17.21 0.44 0.59
CA GLY A 92 -18.55 1.03 0.54
C GLY A 92 -19.57 0.40 1.51
N ASP A 93 -19.35 -0.84 1.92
CA ASP A 93 -20.25 -1.60 2.81
C ASP A 93 -19.78 -1.59 4.28
N LEU A 94 -18.66 -0.91 4.57
CA LEU A 94 -18.12 -0.82 5.94
C LEU A 94 -18.93 0.11 6.86
N GLY A 95 -19.78 0.97 6.29
CA GLY A 95 -20.55 1.96 7.05
C GLY A 95 -19.71 3.16 7.54
N VAL A 96 -18.45 3.26 7.11
CA VAL A 96 -17.54 4.37 7.42
C VAL A 96 -17.35 5.20 6.14
N PRO A 97 -17.45 6.54 6.22
CA PRO A 97 -17.19 7.38 5.05
C PRO A 97 -15.75 7.17 4.57
N PHE A 98 -15.57 7.11 3.26
CA PHE A 98 -14.23 6.99 2.67
C PHE A 98 -14.01 7.99 1.55
N VAL A 99 -12.75 8.37 1.36
CA VAL A 99 -12.26 9.12 0.21
C VAL A 99 -11.14 8.32 -0.45
N ALA A 100 -11.10 8.35 -1.78
CA ALA A 100 -10.06 7.71 -2.58
C ALA A 100 -9.33 8.79 -3.38
N PRO A 101 -8.33 9.48 -2.79
CA PRO A 101 -7.72 10.67 -3.39
C PRO A 101 -6.72 10.33 -4.50
N ASP A 102 -6.69 9.09 -4.99
CA ASP A 102 -5.70 8.60 -5.94
C ASP A 102 -5.78 9.27 -7.32
N ILE A 103 -4.84 8.96 -8.19
CA ILE A 103 -4.94 9.29 -9.62
C ILE A 103 -6.03 8.46 -10.28
N SER A 104 -6.72 9.04 -11.27
CA SER A 104 -7.65 8.29 -12.11
C SER A 104 -6.89 7.36 -13.07
N GLY A 105 -7.57 6.33 -13.58
CA GLY A 105 -7.01 5.42 -14.58
C GLY A 105 -6.58 6.17 -15.85
N LYS A 106 -7.32 7.23 -16.22
CA LYS A 106 -6.94 8.11 -17.33
C LYS A 106 -5.64 8.86 -17.05
N GLU A 107 -5.50 9.48 -15.88
CA GLU A 107 -4.26 10.18 -15.50
C GLU A 107 -3.08 9.22 -15.39
N PHE A 108 -3.31 8.00 -14.91
CA PHE A 108 -2.29 6.95 -14.88
C PHE A 108 -1.85 6.57 -16.30
N GLU A 109 -2.82 6.34 -17.19
CA GLU A 109 -2.56 5.97 -18.58
C GLU A 109 -1.78 7.06 -19.32
N GLU A 110 -2.18 8.32 -19.17
CA GLU A 110 -1.47 9.48 -19.73
C GLU A 110 -0.04 9.56 -19.19
N GLY A 111 0.13 9.48 -17.85
CA GLY A 111 1.45 9.48 -17.22
C GLY A 111 2.32 8.30 -17.66
N PHE A 112 1.73 7.12 -17.87
CA PHE A 112 2.45 5.94 -18.35
C PHE A 112 2.91 6.14 -19.80
N GLN A 113 2.09 6.75 -20.65
CA GLN A 113 2.42 7.04 -22.05
C GLN A 113 3.55 8.07 -22.21
N GLU A 114 3.67 9.01 -21.25
CA GLU A 114 4.74 10.00 -21.18
C GLU A 114 6.10 9.39 -20.78
N LEU A 115 6.12 8.16 -20.23
CA LEU A 115 7.37 7.51 -19.86
C LEU A 115 8.29 7.26 -21.07
N PRO A 116 9.61 7.31 -20.86
CA PRO A 116 10.57 6.94 -21.90
C PRO A 116 10.22 5.56 -22.49
N TRP A 117 10.24 5.44 -23.81
CA TRP A 117 9.81 4.21 -24.48
C TRP A 117 10.57 2.97 -24.00
N LYS A 118 11.84 3.12 -23.60
CA LYS A 118 12.65 2.02 -23.02
C LYS A 118 12.08 1.52 -21.71
N VAL A 119 11.64 2.43 -20.84
CA VAL A 119 11.01 2.10 -19.55
C VAL A 119 9.72 1.34 -19.83
N ARG A 120 8.85 1.87 -20.70
CA ARG A 120 7.60 1.18 -21.08
C ARG A 120 7.85 -0.22 -21.64
N ALA A 121 8.82 -0.36 -22.55
CA ALA A 121 9.15 -1.65 -23.14
C ALA A 121 9.69 -2.64 -22.09
N LEU A 122 10.57 -2.20 -21.20
CA LEU A 122 11.09 -3.03 -20.11
C LEU A 122 10.00 -3.42 -19.11
N THR A 123 9.12 -2.48 -18.75
CA THR A 123 7.96 -2.74 -17.90
C THR A 123 7.09 -3.83 -18.51
N TRP A 124 6.67 -3.67 -19.78
CA TRP A 124 5.85 -4.68 -20.44
C TRP A 124 6.53 -6.03 -20.63
N ALA A 125 7.85 -6.05 -20.86
CA ALA A 125 8.61 -7.29 -20.91
C ALA A 125 8.70 -7.99 -19.54
N SER A 126 8.72 -7.21 -18.45
CA SER A 126 8.81 -7.75 -17.08
C SER A 126 7.49 -8.36 -16.59
N VAL A 127 6.33 -7.82 -16.99
CA VAL A 127 5.01 -8.29 -16.54
C VAL A 127 4.85 -9.81 -16.67
N PRO A 128 5.00 -10.45 -17.85
CA PRO A 128 4.82 -11.89 -17.97
C PRO A 128 5.84 -12.69 -17.16
N VAL A 129 7.09 -12.23 -17.08
CA VAL A 129 8.16 -12.90 -16.30
C VAL A 129 7.82 -12.89 -14.82
N VAL A 130 7.43 -11.73 -14.30
CA VAL A 130 7.03 -11.57 -12.90
C VAL A 130 5.76 -12.38 -12.63
N SER A 131 4.74 -12.29 -13.48
CA SER A 131 3.49 -13.03 -13.30
C SER A 131 3.71 -14.54 -13.25
N ILE A 132 4.52 -15.10 -14.16
CA ILE A 132 4.85 -16.54 -14.14
C ILE A 132 5.57 -16.91 -12.84
N GLY A 133 6.55 -16.11 -12.42
CA GLY A 133 7.24 -16.32 -11.15
C GLY A 133 6.27 -16.31 -9.97
N GLN A 134 5.43 -15.28 -9.88
CA GLN A 134 4.44 -15.11 -8.80
C GLN A 134 3.37 -16.21 -8.79
N PHE A 135 2.98 -16.74 -9.94
CA PHE A 135 2.06 -17.88 -10.00
C PHE A 135 2.64 -19.13 -9.32
N PHE A 136 3.92 -19.45 -9.56
CA PHE A 136 4.56 -20.63 -8.98
C PHE A 136 5.12 -20.42 -7.58
N THR A 137 5.59 -19.21 -7.27
CA THR A 137 6.31 -18.93 -6.01
C THR A 137 5.68 -17.83 -5.17
N GLY A 138 4.49 -17.33 -5.50
CA GLY A 138 3.88 -16.16 -4.86
C GLY A 138 3.88 -16.20 -3.34
N ARG A 139 3.38 -17.30 -2.74
CA ARG A 139 3.43 -17.49 -1.28
C ARG A 139 4.86 -17.47 -0.74
N ARG A 140 5.81 -18.11 -1.43
CA ARG A 140 7.22 -18.13 -1.02
C ARG A 140 7.87 -16.75 -1.16
N THR A 141 7.50 -15.98 -2.17
CA THR A 141 7.91 -14.58 -2.34
C THR A 141 7.39 -13.73 -1.19
N LEU A 142 6.12 -13.90 -0.80
CA LEU A 142 5.55 -13.23 0.36
C LEU A 142 6.21 -13.65 1.67
N LEU A 143 6.87 -14.81 1.74
CA LEU A 143 7.66 -15.28 2.89
C LEU A 143 9.17 -14.98 2.72
N SER A 144 9.58 -14.22 1.71
CA SER A 144 10.98 -13.80 1.51
C SER A 144 11.27 -12.48 2.24
N PRO A 145 12.49 -12.25 2.74
CA PRO A 145 12.94 -10.93 3.21
C PRO A 145 12.80 -9.82 2.15
N ASP A 146 12.72 -10.16 0.86
CA ASP A 146 12.57 -9.19 -0.23
C ASP A 146 11.25 -8.41 -0.19
N ILE A 147 10.26 -8.87 0.59
CA ILE A 147 8.97 -8.19 0.77
C ILE A 147 9.03 -7.13 1.87
N GLU A 148 10.11 -7.08 2.65
CA GLU A 148 10.23 -6.14 3.76
C GLU A 148 10.19 -4.70 3.25
N VAL A 149 9.47 -3.87 4.02
CA VAL A 149 9.37 -2.44 3.76
C VAL A 149 9.78 -1.72 5.03
N ASN A 150 10.69 -0.76 4.87
CA ASN A 150 11.24 0.04 5.95
C ASN A 150 11.02 1.52 5.66
N ASP A 151 10.86 2.31 6.73
CA ASP A 151 10.74 3.78 6.64
C ASP A 151 12.05 4.45 6.18
N LEU A 152 13.19 3.76 6.39
CA LEU A 152 14.48 4.18 5.87
C LEU A 152 14.71 3.59 4.48
N PRO A 153 15.29 4.35 3.55
CA PRO A 153 15.60 3.84 2.22
C PRO A 153 16.58 2.67 2.31
N THR A 154 16.35 1.67 1.48
CA THR A 154 17.29 0.57 1.26
C THR A 154 18.43 1.02 0.34
N ALA A 155 19.57 0.33 0.40
CA ALA A 155 20.70 0.61 -0.51
C ALA A 155 20.31 0.49 -2.00
N GLN A 156 19.34 -0.36 -2.34
CA GLN A 156 18.81 -0.45 -3.71
C GLN A 156 17.98 0.78 -4.11
N GLU A 157 17.21 1.35 -3.18
CA GLU A 157 16.44 2.57 -3.42
C GLU A 157 17.34 3.81 -3.50
N GLU A 158 18.45 3.82 -2.78
CA GLU A 158 19.48 4.87 -2.91
C GLU A 158 20.25 4.76 -4.24
N LEU A 159 20.44 3.54 -4.75
CA LEU A 159 21.05 3.27 -6.05
C LEU A 159 20.06 3.37 -7.22
N ARG A 160 18.86 3.93 -7.00
CA ARG A 160 17.84 4.12 -8.04
C ARG A 160 18.44 4.91 -9.20
N SER A 161 18.48 4.27 -10.37
CA SER A 161 18.96 4.94 -11.58
C SER A 161 17.93 5.95 -12.07
N ALA A 162 18.40 7.13 -12.50
CA ALA A 162 17.56 8.23 -13.01
C ALA A 162 16.55 7.83 -14.11
N GLN A 163 16.80 6.73 -14.83
CA GLN A 163 15.87 6.20 -15.83
C GLN A 163 14.53 5.72 -15.25
N TRP A 164 14.49 5.32 -13.97
CA TRP A 164 13.29 4.78 -13.32
C TRP A 164 12.54 5.82 -12.49
N ASP A 165 13.11 7.02 -12.27
CA ASP A 165 12.51 8.05 -11.42
C ASP A 165 11.11 8.45 -11.88
N ALA A 166 10.90 8.64 -13.19
CA ALA A 166 9.58 8.99 -13.73
C ALA A 166 8.55 7.87 -13.54
N PHE A 167 8.98 6.60 -13.56
CA PHE A 167 8.09 5.47 -13.31
C PHE A 167 7.71 5.41 -11.83
N PHE A 168 8.67 5.57 -10.93
CA PHE A 168 8.41 5.59 -9.48
C PHE A 168 7.60 6.81 -9.04
N ASP A 169 7.81 7.98 -9.66
CA ASP A 169 6.95 9.15 -9.45
C ASP A 169 5.47 8.82 -9.76
N LEU A 170 5.24 8.17 -10.90
CA LEU A 170 3.89 7.81 -11.33
C LEU A 170 3.25 6.75 -10.43
N VAL A 171 4.00 5.69 -10.09
CA VAL A 171 3.44 4.54 -9.35
C VAL A 171 3.42 4.73 -7.84
N LEU A 172 4.24 5.63 -7.29
CA LEU A 172 4.38 5.89 -5.85
C LEU A 172 4.24 7.38 -5.51
N ASP A 173 5.25 8.20 -5.80
CA ASP A 173 5.41 9.51 -5.13
C ASP A 173 4.23 10.47 -5.37
N ARG A 174 3.69 10.51 -6.59
CA ARG A 174 2.53 11.35 -6.93
C ARG A 174 1.29 10.93 -6.15
N ARG A 175 1.11 9.62 -5.96
CA ARG A 175 -0.04 9.01 -5.29
C ARG A 175 0.07 9.21 -3.78
N ASP A 176 1.27 9.06 -3.23
CA ASP A 176 1.59 9.39 -1.83
C ASP A 176 1.26 10.85 -1.52
N GLY A 177 1.66 11.76 -2.43
CA GLY A 177 1.37 13.18 -2.31
C GLY A 177 -0.12 13.49 -2.23
N ARG A 178 -0.95 12.80 -3.03
CA ARG A 178 -2.41 12.98 -2.96
C ARG A 178 -3.01 12.42 -1.67
N ALA A 179 -2.52 11.28 -1.19
CA ALA A 179 -2.93 10.72 0.09
C ALA A 179 -2.63 11.69 1.25
N VAL A 180 -1.41 12.22 1.29
CA VAL A 180 -0.98 13.19 2.30
C VAL A 180 -1.79 14.47 2.21
N ALA A 181 -2.07 14.97 1.00
CA ALA A 181 -2.88 16.17 0.80
C ALA A 181 -4.31 15.98 1.32
N ALA A 182 -4.94 14.84 1.03
CA ALA A 182 -6.28 14.52 1.51
C ALA A 182 -6.32 14.41 3.05
N VAL A 183 -5.34 13.73 3.66
CA VAL A 183 -5.24 13.66 5.12
C VAL A 183 -5.01 15.04 5.72
N ALA A 184 -4.15 15.87 5.13
CA ALA A 184 -3.90 17.23 5.60
C ALA A 184 -5.16 18.10 5.55
N GLU A 185 -6.00 17.92 4.53
CA GLU A 185 -7.29 18.58 4.40
C GLU A 185 -8.26 18.18 5.51
N VAL A 186 -8.45 16.87 5.73
CA VAL A 186 -9.31 16.36 6.80
C VAL A 186 -8.84 16.86 8.16
N VAL A 187 -7.54 16.77 8.44
CA VAL A 187 -6.95 17.21 9.71
C VAL A 187 -7.12 18.72 9.93
N ARG A 188 -7.13 19.52 8.87
CA ARG A 188 -7.39 20.96 8.93
C ARG A 188 -8.87 21.25 9.22
N GLU A 189 -9.79 20.51 8.60
CA GLU A 189 -11.23 20.74 8.74
C GLU A 189 -11.78 20.23 10.08
N ARG A 190 -11.22 19.12 10.56
CA ARG A 190 -11.67 18.39 11.75
C ARG A 190 -10.66 18.54 12.88
N ALA A 191 -9.94 19.66 12.93
CA ALA A 191 -8.73 19.83 13.75
C ALA A 191 -8.98 19.68 15.26
N ASP A 192 -10.18 20.03 15.71
CA ASP A 192 -10.61 20.00 17.12
C ASP A 192 -11.40 18.73 17.48
N GLU A 193 -11.60 17.82 16.51
CA GLU A 193 -12.33 16.57 16.73
C GLU A 193 -11.38 15.45 17.17
N ASP A 194 -11.87 14.63 18.10
CA ASP A 194 -11.21 13.40 18.53
C ASP A 194 -11.72 12.25 17.67
N ILE A 195 -11.12 12.11 16.49
CA ILE A 195 -11.49 11.12 15.47
C ILE A 195 -10.28 10.30 15.03
N GLU A 196 -10.54 9.12 14.50
CA GLU A 196 -9.53 8.25 13.89
C GLU A 196 -9.68 8.22 12.37
N ILE A 197 -8.62 8.63 11.68
CA ILE A 197 -8.52 8.59 10.22
C ILE A 197 -7.69 7.39 9.83
N ALA A 198 -8.31 6.39 9.19
CA ALA A 198 -7.60 5.26 8.62
C ALA A 198 -6.98 5.66 7.27
N VAL A 199 -5.70 5.36 7.07
CA VAL A 199 -5.02 5.48 5.77
C VAL A 199 -4.70 4.08 5.29
N VAL A 200 -5.43 3.60 4.29
CA VAL A 200 -5.34 2.22 3.79
C VAL A 200 -4.64 2.22 2.44
N TYR A 201 -3.34 1.94 2.45
CA TYR A 201 -2.48 2.06 1.28
C TYR A 201 -1.50 0.90 1.22
N GLY A 202 -1.16 0.50 0.00
CA GLY A 202 -0.14 -0.49 -0.31
C GLY A 202 1.15 -0.18 0.41
N ALA A 203 1.78 -1.19 1.00
CA ALA A 203 2.86 -0.99 1.95
C ALA A 203 4.04 -0.16 1.40
N ARG A 204 4.28 -0.19 0.08
CA ARG A 204 5.33 0.60 -0.59
C ARG A 204 5.07 2.11 -0.59
N HIS A 205 3.82 2.55 -0.43
CA HIS A 205 3.43 3.95 -0.32
C HIS A 205 3.69 4.52 1.10
N VAL A 206 3.69 3.66 2.10
CA VAL A 206 3.74 4.07 3.52
C VAL A 206 5.00 4.89 3.88
N PRO A 207 6.22 4.59 3.39
CA PRO A 207 7.38 5.46 3.66
C PRO A 207 7.18 6.90 3.16
N GLY A 208 6.61 7.10 1.97
CA GLY A 208 6.33 8.44 1.43
C GLY A 208 5.26 9.16 2.22
N ILE A 209 4.18 8.45 2.57
CA ILE A 209 3.09 8.98 3.41
C ILE A 209 3.61 9.37 4.79
N LEU A 210 4.40 8.52 5.45
CA LEU A 210 5.00 8.81 6.76
C LEU A 210 5.85 10.07 6.71
N ARG A 211 6.71 10.23 5.70
CA ARG A 211 7.51 11.46 5.52
C ARG A 211 6.62 12.71 5.42
N GLY A 212 5.53 12.63 4.67
CA GLY A 212 4.55 13.72 4.57
C GLY A 212 3.90 14.05 5.92
N LEU A 213 3.40 13.04 6.62
CA LEU A 213 2.78 13.19 7.94
C LEU A 213 3.76 13.71 9.00
N TYR A 214 5.03 13.30 8.95
CA TYR A 214 6.06 13.84 9.82
C TYR A 214 6.27 15.34 9.61
N GLY A 215 6.15 15.83 8.37
CA GLY A 215 6.14 17.26 8.04
C GLY A 215 4.96 18.01 8.64
N LEU A 216 3.82 17.34 8.81
CA LEU A 216 2.62 17.87 9.49
C LEU A 216 2.69 17.77 11.03
N GLY A 217 3.80 17.29 11.59
CA GLY A 217 4.02 17.17 13.02
C GLY A 217 3.49 15.88 13.66
N TYR A 218 2.96 14.94 12.87
CA TYR A 218 2.57 13.62 13.36
C TYR A 218 3.78 12.76 13.67
N ARG A 219 3.69 11.90 14.66
CA ARG A 219 4.71 10.91 15.01
C ARG A 219 4.05 9.59 15.34
N VAL A 220 4.70 8.50 14.99
CA VAL A 220 4.24 7.16 15.34
C VAL A 220 4.36 6.97 16.85
N VAL A 221 3.27 6.54 17.48
CA VAL A 221 3.19 6.29 18.92
C VAL A 221 3.00 4.82 19.26
N SER A 222 2.43 4.03 18.36
CA SER A 222 2.31 2.58 18.51
C SER A 222 2.27 1.89 17.14
N ALA A 223 2.55 0.59 17.15
CA ALA A 223 2.46 -0.29 16.01
C ALA A 223 1.88 -1.63 16.45
N ASP A 224 0.78 -2.04 15.82
CA ASP A 224 0.13 -3.33 16.06
C ASP A 224 0.34 -4.25 14.87
N TRP A 225 0.84 -5.46 15.11
CA TRP A 225 1.23 -6.35 14.02
C TRP A 225 0.08 -7.25 13.58
N LEU A 226 -0.10 -7.31 12.27
CA LEU A 226 -1.01 -8.24 11.60
C LEU A 226 -0.24 -9.26 10.78
N VAL A 227 -0.59 -10.54 10.91
CA VAL A 227 -0.04 -11.60 10.07
C VAL A 227 -0.67 -11.50 8.68
N VAL A 228 0.18 -11.30 7.68
CA VAL A 228 -0.19 -11.25 6.25
C VAL A 228 -0.16 -12.65 5.68
N VAL A 229 0.93 -13.38 5.93
CA VAL A 229 1.08 -14.79 5.58
C VAL A 229 1.80 -15.49 6.72
N SER A 230 1.20 -16.55 7.24
CA SER A 230 1.83 -17.41 8.25
C SER A 230 2.96 -18.26 7.66
N ALA A 231 4.05 -18.40 8.42
CA ALA A 231 4.99 -19.50 8.20
C ALA A 231 4.28 -20.80 8.61
N GLN A 232 3.84 -21.61 7.64
CA GLN A 232 3.27 -22.92 7.96
C GLN A 232 4.35 -23.80 8.63
N GLU A 233 3.97 -24.52 9.69
CA GLU A 233 4.80 -25.62 10.21
C GLU A 233 4.95 -26.68 9.11
N THR A 234 6.19 -26.93 8.68
CA THR A 234 6.56 -28.06 7.81
C THR A 234 6.28 -29.40 8.46
#